data_AF-A0A016SRW0-F1
#
_entry.id   AF-A0A016SRW0-F1
#
_cell.length_a   1.000
_cell.length_b   1.000
_cell.length_c   1.000
_cell.angle_alpha   90.00
_cell.angle_beta   90.00
_cell.angle_gamma   90.00
#
_symmetry.space_group_name_H-M   'P 1'
#
loop_
_entity.id
_entity.type
_entity.pdbx_description
1 polymer ?
#
loop_
_entity_poly.entity_id
_entity_poly.type
_entity_poly.pdbx_seq_one_letter_code
_entity_poly.pdbx_strand_id
1 'polypeptide(L)'
;MGHRHRRSLFFWWRNINICRLLKADLIAHDDIPYGCPDSDDCYKPFKMADRFLTTQRTKHISTTDLIQRIIDDSENFRERNTKREQSV
;
A
#
# COMPACT_ATOMS: atom_id res chain seq x y z
N MET A 1 -22.53 -16.21 28.41
CA MET A 1 -22.54 -15.66 27.05
C MET A 1 -21.15 -15.79 26.47
N GLY A 2 -20.91 -16.82 25.66
CA GLY A 2 -19.60 -17.11 25.09
C GLY A 2 -19.32 -16.23 23.87
N HIS A 3 -18.33 -15.34 23.98
CA HIS A 3 -17.81 -14.59 22.84
C HIS A 3 -17.09 -15.56 21.90
N ARG A 4 -17.83 -16.08 20.90
CA ARG A 4 -17.25 -16.73 19.73
C ARG A 4 -16.38 -15.71 19.00
N HIS A 5 -15.06 -15.81 19.18
CA HIS A 5 -14.10 -15.22 18.26
C HIS A 5 -14.36 -15.80 16.87
N ARG A 6 -15.12 -15.06 16.04
CA ARG A 6 -15.06 -15.25 14.60
C ARG A 6 -13.63 -14.93 14.20
N ARG A 7 -12.82 -15.96 13.95
CA ARG A 7 -11.54 -15.81 13.26
C ARG A 7 -11.86 -15.19 11.91
N SER A 8 -11.66 -13.89 11.79
CA SER A 8 -11.70 -13.19 10.52
C SER A 8 -10.73 -13.90 9.58
N LEU A 9 -11.25 -14.53 8.53
CA LEU A 9 -10.49 -15.24 7.51
C LEU A 9 -9.79 -14.28 6.52
N PHE A 10 -9.78 -13.00 6.82
CA PHE A 10 -9.03 -11.99 6.08
C PHE A 10 -8.10 -11.30 7.07
N PHE A 11 -6.89 -11.82 7.23
CA PHE A 11 -5.92 -11.11 8.04
C PHE A 11 -4.50 -11.30 7.49
N TRP A 12 -3.96 -10.18 7.01
CA TRP A 12 -2.58 -10.00 6.58
C TRP A 12 -1.62 -10.72 7.54
N TRP A 13 -0.66 -11.45 6.98
CA TRP A 13 0.27 -12.32 7.72
C TRP A 13 1.18 -11.51 8.66
N ARG A 14 0.73 -11.32 9.91
CA ARG A 14 1.44 -10.55 10.96
C ARG A 14 2.46 -11.33 11.76
N ASN A 15 2.66 -12.62 11.49
CA ASN A 15 3.48 -13.48 12.33
C ASN A 15 4.72 -13.96 11.58
N ILE A 16 5.87 -13.92 12.27
CA ILE A 16 7.18 -14.37 11.78
C ILE A 16 7.17 -15.80 11.21
N ASN A 17 6.21 -16.64 11.64
CA ASN A 17 6.01 -17.99 11.11
C ASN A 17 5.77 -18.02 9.60
N ILE A 18 5.29 -16.94 8.98
CA ILE A 18 5.13 -16.90 7.52
C ILE A 18 6.47 -17.06 6.78
N CYS A 19 7.55 -16.50 7.32
CA CYS A 19 8.90 -16.68 6.77
C CYS A 19 9.28 -18.16 6.75
N ARG A 20 8.93 -18.91 7.80
CA ARG A 20 9.16 -20.35 7.87
C ARG A 20 8.31 -21.13 6.87
N LEU A 21 7.03 -20.79 6.75
CA LEU A 21 6.09 -21.46 5.85
C LEU A 21 6.46 -21.24 4.37
N LEU A 22 6.88 -20.03 4.02
CA LEU A 22 7.28 -19.66 2.65
C LEU A 22 8.75 -19.98 2.35
N LYS A 23 9.52 -20.46 3.34
CA LYS A 23 10.99 -20.63 3.24
C LYS A 23 11.67 -19.35 2.77
N ALA A 24 11.28 -18.21 3.34
CA ALA A 24 11.85 -16.91 3.08
C ALA A 24 12.76 -16.47 4.23
N ASP A 25 13.94 -15.96 3.90
CA ASP A 25 14.91 -15.49 4.89
C ASP A 25 14.57 -14.09 5.40
N LEU A 26 14.16 -13.21 4.48
CA LEU A 26 13.92 -11.78 4.69
C LEU A 26 12.61 -11.33 4.04
N ILE A 27 12.03 -10.25 4.57
CA ILE A 27 10.94 -9.50 3.95
C ILE A 27 11.48 -8.13 3.53
N ALA A 28 11.24 -7.74 2.28
CA ALA A 28 11.69 -6.46 1.75
C ALA A 28 10.51 -5.49 1.53
N HIS A 29 10.55 -4.32 2.16
CA HIS A 29 9.56 -3.25 1.98
C HIS A 29 10.17 -1.88 2.38
N ASP A 30 9.52 -0.78 2.01
CA ASP A 30 9.92 0.53 2.52
C ASP A 30 9.78 0.62 4.04
N ASP A 31 10.58 1.49 4.67
CA ASP A 31 10.70 1.57 6.13
C ASP A 31 9.56 2.34 6.83
N ILE A 32 8.65 2.95 6.06
CA ILE A 32 7.56 3.74 6.64
C ILE A 32 6.63 2.81 7.43
N PRO A 33 6.37 3.09 8.72
CA PRO A 33 5.46 2.27 9.54
C PRO A 33 4.11 2.10 8.87
N TYR A 34 3.70 0.85 8.67
CA TYR A 34 2.43 0.55 8.01
C TYR A 34 1.37 0.23 9.05
N GLY A 35 0.53 1.23 9.35
CA GLY A 35 -0.52 1.12 10.36
C GLY A 35 -1.53 0.01 10.07
N CYS A 36 -1.96 -0.69 11.12
CA CYS A 36 -2.99 -1.73 11.03
C CYS A 36 -3.91 -1.73 12.25
N PRO A 37 -5.07 -2.40 12.19
CA PRO A 37 -6.10 -2.28 13.22
C PRO A 37 -5.64 -2.57 14.65
N ASP A 38 -4.60 -3.42 14.83
CA ASP A 38 -4.11 -3.85 16.15
C ASP A 38 -2.62 -3.49 16.40
N SER A 39 -1.95 -2.75 15.51
CA SER A 39 -0.54 -2.35 15.67
C SER A 39 -0.20 -1.12 14.82
N ASP A 40 0.65 -0.25 15.34
CA ASP A 40 1.15 0.94 14.63
C ASP A 40 2.03 0.59 13.41
N ASP A 41 2.61 -0.61 13.39
CA ASP A 41 3.39 -1.14 12.28
C ASP A 41 3.15 -2.64 12.10
N CYS A 42 2.63 -3.03 10.93
CA CYS A 42 2.50 -4.43 10.49
C CYS A 42 3.82 -5.19 10.49
N TYR A 43 4.93 -4.51 10.19
CA TYR A 43 6.23 -5.14 9.96
C TYR A 43 7.10 -5.21 11.23
N LYS A 44 6.63 -4.63 12.34
CA LYS A 44 7.35 -4.60 13.62
C LYS A 44 7.91 -5.96 14.06
N PRO A 45 7.17 -7.09 13.99
CA PRO A 45 7.71 -8.40 14.38
C PRO A 45 8.90 -8.85 13.52
N PHE A 46 8.92 -8.47 12.24
CA PHE A 46 10.00 -8.83 11.30
C PHE A 46 11.22 -7.93 11.49
N LYS A 47 11.00 -6.63 11.75
CA LYS A 47 12.07 -5.69 12.14
C LYS A 47 12.77 -6.13 13.43
N MET A 48 12.00 -6.50 14.46
CA MET A 48 12.54 -6.98 15.74
C MET A 48 13.28 -8.32 15.65
N ALA A 49 12.94 -9.14 14.65
CA ALA A 49 13.57 -10.44 14.43
C ALA A 49 14.79 -10.37 13.50
N ASP A 50 15.24 -9.18 13.11
CA ASP A 50 16.31 -8.97 12.12
C ASP A 50 16.04 -9.67 10.78
N ARG A 51 14.78 -9.65 10.34
CA ARG A 51 14.30 -10.28 9.09
C ARG A 51 13.63 -9.30 8.15
N PHE A 52 13.93 -8.02 8.27
CA PHE A 52 13.34 -6.96 7.47
C PHE A 52 14.42 -6.19 6.72
N LEU A 53 14.34 -6.21 5.39
CA LEU A 53 15.22 -5.49 4.48
C LEU A 53 14.51 -4.22 4.00
N THR A 54 15.03 -3.06 4.38
CA THR A 54 14.45 -1.79 3.96
C THR A 54 14.77 -1.50 2.50
N THR A 55 13.76 -1.11 1.73
CA THR A 55 13.94 -0.64 0.34
C THR A 55 13.64 0.84 0.23
N GLN A 56 14.18 1.47 -0.82
CA GLN A 56 13.96 2.88 -1.08
C GLN A 56 12.86 3.04 -2.14
N ARG A 57 11.90 3.94 -1.88
CA ARG A 57 10.88 4.28 -2.87
C ARG A 57 11.51 5.07 -4.01
N THR A 58 11.06 4.78 -5.23
CA THR A 58 11.40 5.60 -6.40
C THR A 58 10.68 6.94 -6.29
N LYS A 59 11.43 8.04 -6.30
CA LYS A 59 10.85 9.38 -6.24
C LYS A 59 9.98 9.65 -7.46
N HIS A 60 8.87 10.36 -7.26
CA HIS A 60 7.98 10.87 -8.31
C HIS A 60 7.27 9.81 -9.19
N ILE A 61 7.25 8.56 -8.74
CA ILE A 61 6.50 7.47 -9.36
C ILE A 61 5.65 6.81 -8.28
N SER A 62 4.35 7.07 -8.31
CA SER A 62 3.36 6.40 -7.48
C SER A 62 2.04 6.22 -8.23
N THR A 63 1.20 5.29 -7.78
CA THR A 63 -0.14 5.09 -8.35
C THR A 63 -0.97 6.38 -8.26
N THR A 64 -0.87 7.12 -7.15
CA THR A 64 -1.55 8.41 -6.96
C THR A 64 -1.07 9.43 -7.99
N ASP A 65 0.24 9.56 -8.20
CA ASP A 65 0.78 10.50 -9.18
C ASP A 65 0.31 10.17 -10.60
N LEU A 66 0.23 8.88 -10.95
CA LEU A 66 -0.26 8.44 -12.25
C LEU A 66 -1.75 8.73 -12.44
N ILE A 67 -2.57 8.44 -11.43
CA ILE A 67 -4.00 8.74 -11.46
C ILE A 67 -4.22 10.24 -11.61
N GLN A 68 -3.48 11.06 -10.86
CA GLN A 68 -3.62 12.52 -10.94
C GLN A 68 -3.30 13.04 -12.34
N ARG A 69 -2.23 12.54 -12.99
CA ARG A 69 -1.89 12.90 -14.38
C ARG A 69 -3.02 12.59 -15.36
N ILE A 70 -3.66 11.41 -15.23
CA ILE A 70 -4.78 11.02 -16.10
C ILE A 70 -5.98 11.95 -15.89
N ILE A 71 -6.29 12.30 -14.65
CA ILE A 71 -7.38 13.21 -14.31
C ILE A 71 -7.11 14.60 -14.89
N ASP A 72 -5.90 15.13 -14.69
CA ASP A 72 -5.51 16.46 -15.17
C ASP A 72 -5.58 16.54 -16.71
N ASP A 73 -5.09 15.50 -17.40
CA ASP A 73 -5.15 15.42 -18.85
C ASP A 73 -6.59 15.35 -19.38
N SER A 74 -7.46 14.61 -18.67
CA SER A 74 -8.89 14.51 -18.97
C SER A 74 -9.59 15.87 -18.84
N GLU A 75 -9.39 16.59 -17.74
CA GLU A 75 -9.98 17.90 -17.54
C GLU A 75 -9.47 18.92 -18.58
N ASN A 76 -8.17 18.92 -18.85
CA ASN A 76 -7.58 19.77 -19.88
C ASN A 76 -8.13 19.47 -21.29
N PHE A 77 -8.41 18.21 -21.60
CA PHE A 77 -9.06 17.84 -22.85
C PHE A 77 -10.49 18.37 -22.92
N ARG A 78 -11.27 18.19 -21.86
CA ARG A 78 -12.66 18.64 -21.75
C ARG A 78 -12.78 20.15 -21.92
N GLU A 79 -11.96 20.92 -21.21
CA GLU A 79 -11.93 22.38 -21.31
C GLU A 79 -11.61 22.88 -22.72
N ARG A 80 -10.63 22.26 -23.39
CA ARG A 80 -10.27 22.62 -24.77
C ARG A 80 -11.42 22.36 -25.74
N ASN A 81 -12.17 21.27 -25.54
CA ASN A 81 -13.29 20.95 -26.42
C ASN A 81 -14.47 21.90 -26.19
N THR A 82 -14.81 22.21 -24.94
CA THR A 82 -15.87 23.19 -24.62
C THR A 82 -15.56 24.57 -25.19
N LYS A 83 -14.29 25.03 -25.12
CA LYS A 83 -13.89 26.31 -25.73
C LYS A 83 -14.08 26.32 -27.24
N ARG A 84 -13.82 25.19 -27.92
CA ARG A 84 -14.06 25.06 -29.37
C ARG A 84 -15.53 25.14 -29.70
N GLU A 85 -16.39 24.43 -28.95
CA GLU A 85 -17.85 24.47 -29.12
C GLU A 85 -18.43 25.87 -28.90
N GLN A 86 -17.91 26.62 -27.92
CA GLN A 86 -18.36 28.00 -27.64
C GLN A 86 -17.87 29.05 -28.66
N SER A 87 -16.84 28.70 -29.45
CA SER A 87 -16.27 29.57 -30.48
C SER A 87 -16.86 29.34 -31.88
N VAL A 88 -17.77 28.38 -32.03
CA VAL A 88 -18.55 28.08 -33.26
C VAL A 88 -19.95 28.65 -33.09
#